data_AF-A0ABD3VXG6-F1
#
_entry.id   AF-A0ABD3VXG6-F1
#
_cell.length_a   1.000
_cell.length_b   1.000
_cell.length_c   1.000
_cell.angle_alpha   90.00
_cell.angle_beta   90.00
_cell.angle_gamma   90.00
#
_symmetry.space_group_name_H-M   'P 1'
#
loop_
_entity.id
_entity.type
_entity.pdbx_description
1 polymer ?
#
loop_
_entity_poly.entity_id
_entity_poly.type
_entity_poly.pdbx_seq_one_letter_code
_entity_poly.pdbx_strand_id
1 'polypeptide(L)'
;MDSSENGQFRVWTVQRMESSEYGQFREWTVHNMDSSEYGEFREWTFQRMDISENGQFRVWTFQSMDSSENGQFRVWTVQRMDSSEYGHFRVWTFQSMDSSENGQFRVWTVQRMDISEYGQFREWTVQRMDSSENGQFREWTVQSMDSSENGQFRVWTFQSMDSSEYGQFRGSLWEMNSKMEKSNKKAG
;
A
#
# COMPACT_ATOMS: atom_id res chain seq x y z
N MET A 1 -23.71 7.07 -16.65
CA MET A 1 -24.33 7.92 -15.61
C MET A 1 -23.20 8.74 -15.12
N ASP A 2 -23.28 10.05 -15.31
CA ASP A 2 -22.05 10.84 -15.33
C ASP A 2 -21.60 11.17 -13.91
N SER A 3 -22.54 11.44 -13.00
CA SER A 3 -22.22 11.66 -11.59
C SER A 3 -23.29 11.15 -10.62
N SER A 4 -22.93 11.02 -9.35
CA SER A 4 -23.87 10.87 -8.24
C SER A 4 -23.48 11.71 -7.03
N GLU A 5 -24.44 12.41 -6.44
CA GLU A 5 -24.24 13.23 -5.24
C GLU A 5 -25.21 12.79 -4.14
N ASN A 6 -24.73 12.68 -2.89
CA ASN A 6 -25.55 12.42 -1.69
C ASN A 6 -26.42 11.15 -1.76
N GLY A 7 -25.87 10.09 -2.37
CA GLY A 7 -26.59 8.85 -2.62
C GLY A 7 -26.56 7.85 -1.47
N GLN A 8 -27.71 7.29 -1.09
CA GLN A 8 -27.79 6.12 -0.20
C GLN A 8 -28.31 4.91 -0.97
N PHE A 9 -27.44 3.93 -1.23
CA PHE A 9 -27.81 2.75 -2.00
C PHE A 9 -27.44 1.46 -1.29
N ARG A 10 -28.31 0.46 -1.41
CA ARG A 10 -28.01 -0.89 -0.91
C ARG A 10 -27.09 -1.63 -1.88
N VAL A 11 -27.47 -1.68 -3.14
CA VAL A 11 -26.69 -2.28 -4.22
C VAL A 11 -26.73 -1.32 -5.39
N TRP A 12 -25.56 -0.97 -5.92
CA TRP A 12 -25.47 -0.23 -7.16
C TRP A 12 -24.51 -0.94 -8.13
N THR A 13 -24.92 -1.04 -9.39
CA THR A 13 -24.07 -1.56 -10.46
C THR A 13 -24.09 -0.57 -11.61
N VAL A 14 -22.91 -0.09 -12.01
CA VAL A 14 -22.75 0.90 -13.07
C VAL A 14 -21.63 0.45 -14.01
N GLN A 15 -21.76 0.69 -15.32
CA GLN A 15 -20.68 0.39 -16.25
C GLN A 15 -19.62 1.50 -16.23
N ARG A 16 -20.04 2.75 -16.35
CA ARG A 16 -19.14 3.91 -16.29
C ARG A 16 -19.77 5.03 -15.47
N MET A 17 -18.98 5.58 -14.56
CA MET A 17 -19.29 6.76 -13.78
C MET A 17 -18.08 7.68 -13.80
N GLU A 18 -18.30 8.97 -14.04
CA GLU A 18 -17.19 9.93 -14.04
C GLU A 18 -16.90 10.35 -12.60
N SER A 19 -17.93 10.68 -11.81
CA SER A 19 -17.72 11.08 -10.40
C SER A 19 -18.78 10.58 -9.41
N SER A 20 -18.38 10.45 -8.15
CA SER A 20 -19.31 10.28 -7.04
C SER A 20 -18.86 11.06 -5.81
N GLU A 21 -19.79 11.83 -5.24
CA GLU A 21 -19.56 12.63 -4.04
C GLU A 21 -20.59 12.27 -2.95
N TYR A 22 -20.13 12.20 -1.69
CA TYR A 22 -21.00 12.03 -0.50
C TYR A 22 -21.87 10.76 -0.54
N GLY A 23 -21.26 9.65 -0.94
CA GLY A 23 -21.92 8.38 -1.18
C GLY A 23 -21.93 7.43 0.01
N GLN A 24 -23.07 6.81 0.33
CA GLN A 24 -23.16 5.69 1.28
C GLN A 24 -23.67 4.42 0.59
N PHE A 25 -22.82 3.40 0.49
CA PHE A 25 -23.16 2.16 -0.19
C PHE A 25 -22.84 0.93 0.65
N ARG A 26 -23.74 -0.05 0.61
CA ARG A 26 -23.39 -1.38 1.13
C ARG A 26 -22.57 -2.14 0.10
N GLU A 27 -23.10 -2.27 -1.10
CA GLU A 27 -22.42 -2.95 -2.21
C GLU A 27 -22.42 -2.04 -3.42
N TRP A 28 -21.23 -1.80 -3.97
CA TRP A 28 -21.08 -1.05 -5.19
C TRP A 28 -20.11 -1.76 -6.15
N THR A 29 -20.58 -1.99 -7.37
CA THR A 29 -19.79 -2.53 -8.46
C THR A 29 -19.77 -1.55 -9.62
N VAL A 30 -18.60 -1.06 -10.01
CA VAL A 30 -18.45 -0.24 -11.22
C VAL A 30 -17.35 -0.79 -12.10
N HIS A 31 -17.55 -0.80 -13.41
CA HIS A 31 -16.49 -1.23 -14.31
C HIS A 31 -15.37 -0.18 -14.39
N ASN A 32 -15.71 1.08 -14.73
CA ASN A 32 -14.78 2.21 -14.73
C ASN A 32 -15.34 3.39 -13.91
N MET A 33 -14.48 3.96 -13.06
CA MET A 33 -14.76 5.14 -12.25
C MET A 33 -13.59 6.13 -12.39
N ASP A 34 -13.87 7.39 -12.74
CA ASP A 34 -12.78 8.37 -12.83
C ASP A 34 -12.49 8.97 -11.45
N SER A 35 -13.49 9.40 -10.69
CA SER A 35 -13.27 9.91 -9.32
C SER A 35 -14.33 9.51 -8.30
N SER A 36 -13.90 9.35 -7.05
CA SER A 36 -14.79 9.25 -5.90
C SER A 36 -14.26 10.09 -4.73
N GLU A 37 -15.16 10.87 -4.13
CA GLU A 37 -14.86 11.72 -2.98
C GLU A 37 -15.87 11.48 -1.84
N TYR A 38 -15.36 11.52 -0.59
CA TYR A 38 -16.16 11.55 0.64
C TYR A 38 -17.25 10.47 0.74
N GLY A 39 -16.88 9.19 0.70
CA GLY A 39 -17.89 8.14 0.82
C GLY A 39 -17.59 7.04 1.84
N GLU A 40 -18.67 6.42 2.30
CA GLU A 40 -18.65 5.30 3.23
C GLU A 40 -19.18 4.04 2.55
N PHE A 41 -18.32 3.04 2.45
CA PHE A 41 -18.64 1.87 1.66
C PHE A 41 -18.23 0.58 2.35
N ARG A 42 -19.15 -0.39 2.36
CA ARG A 42 -18.85 -1.71 2.95
C ARG A 42 -18.08 -2.57 1.97
N GLU A 43 -18.60 -2.76 0.77
CA GLU A 43 -18.01 -3.64 -0.24
C GLU A 43 -18.00 -2.95 -1.60
N TRP A 44 -16.79 -2.85 -2.15
CA TRP A 44 -16.51 -2.12 -3.38
C TRP A 44 -15.69 -2.99 -4.31
N THR A 45 -16.16 -3.13 -5.54
CA THR A 45 -15.49 -3.92 -6.58
C THR A 45 -15.45 -3.14 -7.88
N PHE A 46 -14.25 -2.83 -8.36
CA PHE A 46 -14.08 -2.14 -9.63
C PHE A 46 -13.07 -2.83 -10.52
N GLN A 47 -13.15 -2.58 -11.83
CA GLN A 47 -12.04 -2.94 -12.70
C GLN A 47 -11.01 -1.81 -12.72
N ARG A 48 -11.44 -0.57 -12.92
CA ARG A 48 -10.55 0.60 -12.94
C ARG A 48 -11.12 1.74 -12.11
N MET A 49 -10.23 2.39 -11.37
CA MET A 49 -10.51 3.61 -10.63
C MET A 49 -9.33 4.55 -10.82
N ASP A 50 -9.56 5.75 -11.34
CA ASP A 50 -8.43 6.67 -11.50
C ASP A 50 -8.11 7.29 -10.13
N ILE A 51 -9.08 7.93 -9.47
CA ILE A 51 -8.84 8.65 -8.21
C ILE A 51 -9.86 8.27 -7.12
N SER A 52 -9.37 8.06 -5.90
CA SER A 52 -10.20 7.95 -4.68
C SER A 52 -9.68 8.86 -3.57
N GLU A 53 -10.53 9.76 -3.08
CA GLU A 53 -10.20 10.68 -1.99
C GLU A 53 -11.14 10.54 -0.79
N ASN A 54 -10.57 10.64 0.42
CA ASN A 54 -11.30 10.85 1.67
C ASN A 54 -12.41 9.82 1.97
N GLY A 55 -12.16 8.54 1.70
CA GLY A 55 -13.17 7.49 1.89
C GLY A 55 -12.92 6.52 3.05
N GLN A 56 -14.01 5.95 3.56
CA GLN A 56 -13.98 4.89 4.58
C GLN A 56 -14.51 3.58 4.04
N PHE A 57 -13.69 2.55 4.14
CA PHE A 57 -13.89 1.34 3.36
C PHE A 57 -13.63 0.07 4.16
N ARG A 58 -14.58 -0.87 4.12
CA ARG A 58 -14.37 -2.17 4.77
C ARG A 58 -13.65 -3.16 3.87
N VAL A 59 -14.11 -3.34 2.64
CA VAL A 59 -13.53 -4.29 1.69
C VAL A 59 -13.48 -3.66 0.31
N TRP A 60 -12.27 -3.59 -0.23
CA TRP A 60 -11.95 -2.98 -1.51
C TRP A 60 -11.24 -3.97 -2.42
N THR A 61 -11.75 -4.15 -3.64
CA THR A 61 -11.17 -5.06 -4.63
C THR A 61 -11.13 -4.43 -6.02
N PHE A 62 -9.92 -4.27 -6.57
CA PHE A 62 -9.69 -3.60 -7.86
C PHE A 62 -8.72 -4.38 -8.74
N GLN A 63 -8.85 -4.21 -10.05
CA GLN A 63 -7.79 -4.63 -10.98
C GLN A 63 -6.72 -3.52 -11.07
N SER A 64 -7.13 -2.28 -11.34
CA SER A 64 -6.23 -1.13 -11.43
C SER A 64 -6.75 0.02 -10.61
N MET A 65 -5.84 0.74 -9.97
CA MET A 65 -6.11 2.05 -9.38
C MET A 65 -4.92 2.98 -9.60
N ASP A 66 -5.16 4.19 -10.09
CA ASP A 66 -4.06 5.11 -10.34
C ASP A 66 -3.65 5.80 -9.04
N SER A 67 -4.59 6.39 -8.30
CA SER A 67 -4.29 7.04 -7.02
C SER A 67 -5.34 6.85 -5.94
N SER A 68 -4.87 6.87 -4.69
CA SER A 68 -5.71 6.95 -3.50
C SER A 68 -5.10 7.90 -2.48
N GLU A 69 -5.92 8.80 -1.95
CA GLU A 69 -5.54 9.79 -0.94
C GLU A 69 -6.48 9.74 0.28
N ASN A 70 -5.92 9.89 1.49
CA ASN A 70 -6.68 10.14 2.73
C ASN A 70 -7.74 9.09 3.08
N GLY A 71 -7.50 7.81 2.77
CA GLY A 71 -8.50 6.76 3.00
C GLY A 71 -8.23 5.85 4.20
N GLN A 72 -9.30 5.31 4.78
CA GLN A 72 -9.26 4.31 5.84
C GLN A 72 -9.81 2.98 5.37
N PHE A 73 -8.97 1.96 5.31
CA PHE A 73 -9.34 0.67 4.72
C PHE A 73 -9.04 -0.50 5.64
N ARG A 74 -10.05 -1.34 5.84
CA ARG A 74 -9.88 -2.56 6.63
C ARG A 74 -9.24 -3.67 5.80
N VAL A 75 -9.73 -3.92 4.60
CA VAL A 75 -9.17 -4.90 3.67
C VAL A 75 -9.10 -4.26 2.30
N TRP A 76 -7.91 -4.27 1.72
CA TRP A 76 -7.71 -3.77 0.38
C TRP A 76 -6.88 -4.76 -0.44
N THR A 77 -7.43 -5.18 -1.57
CA THR A 77 -6.81 -6.06 -2.55
C THR A 77 -6.82 -5.41 -3.93
N VAL A 78 -5.64 -5.20 -4.51
CA VAL A 78 -5.50 -4.58 -5.84
C VAL A 78 -4.48 -5.36 -6.65
N GLN A 79 -4.67 -5.48 -7.96
CA GLN A 79 -3.61 -6.04 -8.79
C GLN A 79 -2.51 -4.99 -9.05
N ARG A 80 -2.88 -3.78 -9.48
CA ARG A 80 -1.94 -2.69 -9.75
C ARG A 80 -2.40 -1.38 -9.12
N MET A 81 -1.48 -0.72 -8.43
CA MET A 81 -1.68 0.59 -7.85
C MET A 81 -0.48 1.48 -8.20
N ASP A 82 -0.72 2.64 -8.80
CA ASP A 82 0.39 3.54 -9.14
C ASP A 82 0.81 4.34 -7.90
N SER A 83 -0.14 4.93 -7.17
CA SER A 83 0.15 5.67 -5.94
C SER A 83 -0.87 5.51 -4.82
N SER A 84 -0.37 5.55 -3.59
CA SER A 84 -1.18 5.73 -2.38
C SER A 84 -0.51 6.73 -1.44
N GLU A 85 -1.28 7.71 -0.99
CA GLU A 85 -0.84 8.75 -0.06
C GLU A 85 -1.77 8.81 1.17
N TYR A 86 -1.19 9.07 2.34
CA TYR A 86 -1.90 9.29 3.61
C TYR A 86 -3.05 8.32 3.90
N GLY A 87 -2.76 7.11 4.36
CA GLY A 87 -3.86 6.23 4.77
C GLY A 87 -3.60 5.28 5.91
N HIS A 88 -4.71 4.75 6.42
CA HIS A 88 -4.73 3.84 7.56
C HIS A 88 -5.33 2.51 7.17
N PHE A 89 -4.56 1.46 7.38
CA PHE A 89 -4.75 0.24 6.63
C PHE A 89 -4.49 -0.99 7.49
N ARG A 90 -5.48 -1.89 7.56
CA ARG A 90 -5.32 -3.11 8.36
C ARG A 90 -4.70 -4.27 7.57
N VAL A 91 -5.20 -4.55 6.38
CA VAL A 91 -4.71 -5.67 5.55
C VAL A 91 -4.64 -5.23 4.10
N TRP A 92 -3.45 -5.33 3.52
CA TRP A 92 -3.14 -4.92 2.15
C TRP A 92 -2.52 -6.07 1.37
N THR A 93 -3.01 -6.27 0.15
CA THR A 93 -2.47 -7.29 -0.76
C THR A 93 -2.44 -6.76 -2.18
N PHE A 94 -1.23 -6.60 -2.71
CA PHE A 94 -0.95 -6.03 -4.02
C PHE A 94 -0.09 -6.97 -4.86
N GLN A 95 -0.33 -7.03 -6.17
CA GLN A 95 0.67 -7.62 -7.07
C GLN A 95 1.75 -6.60 -7.42
N SER A 96 1.36 -5.40 -7.84
CA SER A 96 2.27 -4.31 -8.18
C SER A 96 1.86 -3.04 -7.47
N MET A 97 2.83 -2.31 -6.95
CA MET A 97 2.66 -0.97 -6.43
C MET A 97 3.87 -0.11 -6.79
N ASP A 98 3.64 1.00 -7.48
CA ASP A 98 4.76 1.85 -7.89
C ASP A 98 5.20 2.75 -6.72
N SER A 99 4.25 3.38 -6.03
CA SER A 99 4.57 4.28 -4.91
C SER A 99 3.60 4.18 -3.73
N SER A 100 4.14 4.28 -2.52
CA SER A 100 3.35 4.51 -1.31
C SER A 100 4.03 5.49 -0.38
N GLU A 101 3.29 6.49 0.08
CA GLU A 101 3.79 7.54 0.97
C GLU A 101 2.91 7.69 2.24
N ASN A 102 3.55 7.95 3.38
CA ASN A 102 2.90 8.40 4.62
C ASN A 102 1.74 7.52 5.11
N GLY A 103 1.91 6.20 5.09
CA GLY A 103 0.87 5.26 5.50
C GLY A 103 1.14 4.49 6.80
N GLN A 104 0.05 4.08 7.46
CA GLN A 104 0.09 3.19 8.62
C GLN A 104 -0.54 1.85 8.31
N PHE A 105 0.27 0.81 8.39
CA PHE A 105 -0.06 -0.52 7.90
C PHE A 105 0.10 -1.56 9.00
N ARG A 106 -0.95 -2.35 9.23
CA ARG A 106 -0.83 -3.50 10.14
C ARG A 106 -0.24 -4.70 9.43
N VAL A 107 -0.85 -5.14 8.34
CA VAL A 107 -0.36 -6.24 7.51
C VAL A 107 -0.31 -5.76 6.08
N TRP A 108 0.86 -5.89 5.48
CA TRP A 108 1.10 -5.47 4.10
C TRP A 108 1.85 -6.55 3.33
N THR A 109 1.28 -6.95 2.20
CA THR A 109 1.85 -7.98 1.32
C THR A 109 1.88 -7.48 -0.12
N VAL A 110 3.07 -7.42 -0.73
CA VAL A 110 3.25 -7.00 -2.14
C VAL A 110 4.16 -7.97 -2.86
N GLN A 111 3.87 -8.25 -4.13
CA GLN A 111 4.84 -8.97 -4.96
C GLN A 111 5.94 -8.03 -5.47
N ARG A 112 5.60 -6.87 -6.03
CA ARG A 112 6.55 -5.86 -6.50
C ARG A 112 6.19 -4.47 -5.99
N MET A 113 7.14 -3.84 -5.34
CA MET A 113 7.06 -2.47 -4.88
C MET A 113 8.22 -1.68 -5.49
N ASP A 114 7.98 -0.56 -6.16
CA ASP A 114 9.10 0.26 -6.62
C ASP A 114 9.60 1.13 -5.44
N ILE A 115 8.75 2.03 -4.92
CA ILE A 115 9.16 3.01 -3.90
C ILE A 115 8.21 3.03 -2.70
N SER A 116 8.74 2.87 -1.49
CA SER A 116 8.00 3.12 -0.25
C SER A 116 8.66 4.19 0.60
N GLU A 117 7.93 5.24 0.95
CA GLU A 117 8.41 6.37 1.76
C GLU A 117 7.57 6.56 3.03
N TYR A 118 8.22 6.89 4.15
CA TYR A 118 7.59 7.38 5.38
C TYR A 118 6.45 6.51 5.95
N GLY A 119 6.57 5.18 5.91
CA GLY A 119 5.53 4.27 6.39
C GLY A 119 5.80 3.63 7.75
N GLN A 120 4.73 3.33 8.50
CA GLN A 120 4.79 2.54 9.72
C GLN A 120 4.10 1.19 9.50
N PHE A 121 4.86 0.10 9.63
CA PHE A 121 4.38 -1.24 9.34
C PHE A 121 4.59 -2.16 10.54
N ARG A 122 3.55 -2.92 10.90
CA ARG A 122 3.73 -4.00 11.88
C ARG A 122 4.30 -5.25 11.21
N GLU A 123 3.64 -5.72 10.17
CA GLU A 123 4.07 -6.89 9.40
C GLU A 123 4.15 -6.48 7.93
N TRP A 124 5.35 -6.53 7.38
CA TRP A 124 5.61 -6.22 5.98
C TRP A 124 6.26 -7.40 5.26
N THR A 125 5.61 -7.90 4.22
CA THR A 125 6.12 -8.96 3.36
C THR A 125 6.17 -8.50 1.91
N VAL A 126 7.35 -8.50 1.30
CA VAL A 126 7.53 -8.11 -0.11
C VAL A 126 8.38 -9.12 -0.87
N GLN A 127 8.07 -9.43 -2.14
CA GLN A 127 8.99 -10.27 -2.92
C GLN A 127 10.12 -9.44 -3.53
N ARG A 128 9.81 -8.34 -4.20
CA ARG A 128 10.81 -7.43 -4.78
C ARG A 128 10.51 -6.00 -4.43
N MET A 129 11.55 -5.28 -4.02
CA MET A 129 11.49 -3.88 -3.69
C MET A 129 12.68 -3.12 -4.26
N ASP A 130 12.46 -2.04 -4.96
CA ASP A 130 13.57 -1.24 -5.50
C ASP A 130 14.11 -0.30 -4.41
N SER A 131 13.25 0.45 -3.73
CA SER A 131 13.66 1.33 -2.64
C SER A 131 12.67 1.41 -1.48
N SER A 132 13.22 1.60 -0.27
CA SER A 132 12.45 2.05 0.89
C SER A 132 13.17 3.16 1.65
N GLU A 133 12.46 4.24 1.98
CA GLU A 133 12.99 5.36 2.73
C GLU A 133 12.18 5.63 4.03
N ASN A 134 12.88 5.93 5.13
CA ASN A 134 12.28 6.46 6.37
C ASN A 134 11.15 5.61 6.99
N GLY A 135 11.18 4.30 6.80
CA GLY A 135 10.14 3.39 7.31
C GLY A 135 10.42 2.80 8.70
N GLN A 136 9.37 2.54 9.46
CA GLN A 136 9.44 1.83 10.75
C GLN A 136 8.73 0.49 10.68
N PHE A 137 9.46 -0.59 10.96
CA PHE A 137 8.98 -1.96 10.76
C PHE A 137 9.17 -2.79 12.03
N ARG A 138 8.11 -3.45 12.48
CA ARG A 138 8.25 -4.45 13.54
C ARG A 138 8.75 -5.77 12.99
N GLU A 139 8.11 -6.27 11.94
CA GLU A 139 8.48 -7.49 11.25
C GLU A 139 8.57 -7.19 9.77
N TRP A 140 9.74 -7.45 9.18
CA TRP A 140 10.01 -7.20 7.78
C TRP A 140 10.56 -8.44 7.09
N THR A 141 9.89 -8.90 6.04
CA THR A 141 10.34 -10.03 5.22
C THR A 141 10.40 -9.58 3.78
N VAL A 142 11.58 -9.53 3.16
CA VAL A 142 11.70 -9.27 1.72
C VAL A 142 12.55 -10.32 1.04
N GLN A 143 12.20 -10.76 -0.16
CA GLN A 143 13.09 -11.66 -0.90
C GLN A 143 14.25 -10.89 -1.51
N SER A 144 13.99 -9.87 -2.32
CA SER A 144 15.02 -9.03 -2.94
C SER A 144 14.76 -7.54 -2.72
N MET A 145 15.82 -6.82 -2.38
CA MET A 145 15.79 -5.36 -2.22
C MET A 145 17.01 -4.70 -2.85
N ASP A 146 16.81 -3.66 -3.65
CA ASP A 146 17.94 -2.94 -4.25
C ASP A 146 18.54 -1.92 -3.26
N SER A 147 17.69 -1.16 -2.57
CA SER A 147 18.13 -0.13 -1.62
C SER A 147 17.20 0.06 -0.43
N SER A 148 17.76 0.39 0.73
CA SER A 148 17.01 1.00 1.84
C SER A 148 17.78 2.13 2.50
N GLU A 149 17.09 3.20 2.86
CA GLU A 149 17.64 4.33 3.59
C GLU A 149 16.82 4.65 4.84
N ASN A 150 17.50 4.93 5.97
CA ASN A 150 16.90 5.45 7.22
C ASN A 150 15.76 4.59 7.83
N GLY A 151 15.79 3.27 7.63
CA GLY A 151 14.79 2.36 8.18
C GLY A 151 15.08 1.89 9.61
N GLN A 152 14.03 1.68 10.41
CA GLN A 152 14.12 1.07 11.74
C GLN A 152 13.41 -0.29 11.78
N PHE A 153 14.14 -1.34 12.14
CA PHE A 153 13.67 -2.73 12.05
C PHE A 153 13.85 -3.48 13.38
N ARG A 154 12.76 -4.07 13.90
CA ARG A 154 12.82 -4.90 15.12
C ARG A 154 13.04 -6.39 14.87
N VAL A 155 12.60 -6.89 13.72
CA VAL A 155 12.81 -8.25 13.23
C VAL A 155 12.82 -8.13 11.72
N TRP A 156 13.80 -8.74 11.07
CA TRP A 156 13.90 -8.69 9.62
C TRP A 156 14.42 -10.01 9.05
N THR A 157 14.05 -10.29 7.80
CA THR A 157 14.48 -11.47 7.04
C THR A 157 14.61 -11.08 5.57
N PHE A 158 15.80 -11.27 4.99
CA PHE A 158 16.10 -11.00 3.58
C PHE A 158 16.74 -12.19 2.90
N GLN A 159 16.50 -12.37 1.60
CA GLN A 159 17.31 -13.29 0.78
C GLN A 159 18.45 -12.56 0.06
N SER A 160 18.17 -11.37 -0.49
CA SER A 160 19.18 -10.50 -1.12
C SER A 160 18.89 -9.03 -0.86
N MET A 161 19.95 -8.27 -0.61
CA MET A 161 19.91 -6.83 -0.51
C MET A 161 21.19 -6.24 -1.12
N ASP A 162 21.05 -5.31 -2.06
CA ASP A 162 22.19 -4.73 -2.77
C ASP A 162 22.87 -3.62 -1.98
N SER A 163 22.09 -2.73 -1.35
CA SER A 163 22.63 -1.61 -0.56
C SER A 163 21.72 -1.22 0.62
N SER A 164 22.32 -0.75 1.71
CA SER A 164 21.60 -0.18 2.86
C SER A 164 22.38 1.00 3.46
N GLU A 165 21.72 2.14 3.67
CA GLU A 165 22.30 3.32 4.33
C GLU A 165 21.51 3.68 5.60
N TYR A 166 22.21 3.92 6.71
CA TYR A 166 21.64 4.38 7.99
C TYR A 166 20.48 3.55 8.58
N GLY A 167 20.50 2.21 8.47
CA GLY A 167 19.51 1.32 9.08
C GLY A 167 19.82 0.93 10.54
N GLN A 168 18.83 1.01 11.44
CA GLN A 168 18.94 0.47 12.80
C GLN A 168 18.25 -0.91 12.88
N PHE A 169 19.05 -1.96 13.11
CA PHE A 169 18.58 -3.35 13.16
C PHE A 169 18.70 -3.91 14.58
N ARG A 170 17.62 -4.49 15.11
CA ARG A 170 17.64 -5.29 16.34
C ARG A 170 17.07 -6.68 16.02
N GLY A 171 17.72 -7.76 16.47
CA GLY A 171 17.31 -9.14 16.19
C GLY A 171 17.57 -9.58 14.74
N SER A 172 18.17 -10.75 14.52
CA SER A 172 18.48 -11.23 13.16
C SER A 172 18.51 -12.75 13.06
N LEU A 173 17.97 -13.30 11.97
CA LEU A 173 18.19 -14.66 11.50
C LEU A 173 18.80 -14.53 10.09
N TRP A 174 20.12 -14.72 9.96
CA TRP A 174 20.88 -14.45 8.73
C TRP A 174 21.16 -15.74 7.93
N GLU A 175 20.89 -15.72 6.63
CA GLU A 175 21.65 -16.49 5.62
C GLU A 175 22.26 -15.48 4.64
N MET A 176 23.58 -15.52 4.47
CA MET A 176 24.39 -14.43 3.93
C MET A 176 24.83 -14.73 2.49
N ASN A 177 24.67 -13.76 1.56
CA ASN A 177 25.43 -13.71 0.30
C ASN A 177 26.37 -12.48 0.31
N SER A 178 27.61 -12.68 -0.15
CA SER A 178 28.84 -12.05 0.34
C SER A 178 29.20 -10.65 -0.20
N LYS A 179 28.30 -9.65 -0.20
CA LYS A 179 28.65 -8.29 -0.69
C LYS A 179 28.59 -7.13 0.32
N MET A 180 28.21 -7.37 1.58
CA MET A 180 28.04 -6.31 2.59
C MET A 180 29.30 -5.95 3.41
N GLU A 181 30.50 -6.11 2.87
CA GLU A 181 31.70 -5.51 3.50
C GLU A 181 31.85 -4.06 3.06
N LYS A 182 31.25 -3.10 3.80
CA LYS A 182 31.91 -1.80 4.09
C LYS A 182 31.26 -0.81 5.05
N SER A 183 30.01 -0.96 5.51
CA SER A 183 29.39 0.19 6.22
C SER A 183 29.47 0.18 7.76
N ASN A 184 29.83 -0.93 8.43
CA ASN A 184 29.80 -0.97 9.91
C ASN A 184 31.11 -0.52 10.61
N LYS A 185 31.79 0.48 10.06
CA LYS A 185 32.85 1.23 10.76
C LYS A 185 32.51 2.72 10.76
N LYS A 186 31.53 3.12 11.59
CA LYS A 186 31.45 4.43 12.30
C LYS A 186 30.08 4.59 12.97
N ALA A 187 29.95 4.01 14.15
CA ALA A 187 29.14 4.57 15.22
C ALA A 187 29.72 4.01 16.52
N GLY A 188 30.54 4.85 17.18
CA GLY A 188 31.04 4.59 18.53
C GLY A 188 29.96 4.87 19.57
#